data_AF-A0AAV2QXR5-F1
#
_entry.id   AF-A0AAV2QXR5-F1
#
_cell.length_a   1.000
_cell.length_b   1.000
_cell.length_c   1.000
_cell.angle_alpha   90.00
_cell.angle_beta   90.00
_cell.angle_gamma   90.00
#
_symmetry.space_group_name_H-M   'P 1'
#
loop_
_entity.id
_entity.type
_entity.pdbx_description
1 polymer ?
#
loop_
_entity_poly.entity_id
_entity_poly.type
_entity_poly.pdbx_seq_one_letter_code
_entity_poly.pdbx_strand_id
1 'polypeptide(L)'
;QIINDLYQAVTSNTSVAFAQAGYLFRESWRHVTRDIHNVLTALEAHQHVLPPQISPMLNGLVPSKYERFHSIWLEQQQQQQQGDGKRCMEDPATAPYLQRLELIPSLSLTPTFTPLVTNYWAEVDYHLITLQVAGIALNCHAEARLDDKYGPSVLVNTTLGLGDNRVSLSVVDIGHSEPWTLNTYTIHIRRRPPSVPSPPITHQQHQVCHLKQECDLQISSREPCGLQKEPSKSSWTAMQNHRRILP
;
A
#
# COMPACT_ATOMS: atom_id res chain seq x y z
N GLN A 1 -9.93 -28.56 -30.56
CA GLN A 1 -10.70 -27.48 -31.20
C GLN A 1 -10.82 -26.24 -30.30
N ILE A 2 -11.46 -26.34 -29.13
CA ILE A 2 -11.83 -25.20 -28.26
C ILE A 2 -10.66 -24.25 -27.90
N ILE A 3 -9.45 -24.78 -27.66
CA ILE A 3 -8.28 -23.96 -27.32
C ILE A 3 -7.76 -23.17 -28.54
N ASN A 4 -7.84 -23.73 -29.75
CA ASN A 4 -7.49 -23.01 -30.98
C ASN A 4 -8.54 -21.96 -31.34
N ASP A 5 -9.81 -22.22 -31.03
CA ASP A 5 -10.90 -21.27 -31.25
C ASP A 5 -10.79 -20.07 -30.28
N LEU A 6 -10.36 -20.31 -29.03
CA LEU A 6 -10.02 -19.26 -28.06
C LEU A 6 -8.78 -18.44 -28.50
N TYR A 7 -7.76 -19.09 -29.07
CA TYR A 7 -6.56 -18.39 -29.55
C TYR A 7 -6.86 -17.52 -30.78
N GLN A 8 -7.74 -17.98 -31.67
CA GLN A 8 -8.23 -17.21 -32.83
C GLN A 8 -9.16 -16.06 -32.41
N ALA A 9 -9.97 -16.22 -31.35
CA ALA A 9 -10.83 -15.15 -30.83
C ALA A 9 -10.04 -14.03 -30.13
N VAL A 10 -8.91 -14.34 -29.51
CA VAL A 10 -8.03 -13.33 -28.88
C VAL A 10 -7.15 -12.62 -29.92
N THR A 11 -6.83 -13.29 -31.05
CA THR A 11 -5.93 -12.72 -32.07
C THR A 11 -6.65 -11.98 -33.20
N SER A 12 -7.97 -12.17 -33.35
CA SER A 12 -8.75 -11.41 -34.32
C SER A 12 -9.57 -10.31 -33.65
N ASN A 13 -9.23 -9.06 -33.98
CA ASN A 13 -10.01 -7.84 -33.73
C ASN A 13 -9.93 -7.17 -32.35
N THR A 14 -8.72 -7.08 -31.80
CA THR A 14 -8.38 -6.27 -30.60
C THR A 14 -8.45 -4.74 -30.80
N SER A 15 -8.98 -4.23 -31.93
CA SER A 15 -9.18 -2.78 -32.12
C SER A 15 -10.63 -2.33 -31.94
N VAL A 16 -11.62 -3.20 -32.17
CA VAL A 16 -13.04 -2.81 -32.13
C VAL A 16 -13.70 -3.12 -30.77
N ALA A 17 -13.30 -4.22 -30.11
CA ALA A 17 -13.82 -4.57 -28.78
C ALA A 17 -13.38 -3.59 -27.67
N PHE A 18 -12.20 -2.98 -27.82
CA PHE A 18 -11.69 -1.98 -26.86
C PHE A 18 -12.28 -0.59 -27.06
N ALA A 19 -12.90 -0.30 -28.22
CA ALA A 19 -13.55 0.98 -28.46
C ALA A 19 -14.89 1.11 -27.74
N GLN A 20 -15.66 0.02 -27.61
CA GLN A 20 -16.98 0.04 -26.97
C GLN A 20 -16.95 -0.13 -25.45
N ALA A 21 -15.82 -0.57 -24.88
CA ALA A 21 -15.64 -0.67 -23.44
C ALA A 21 -14.83 0.50 -22.83
N GLY A 22 -14.45 1.49 -23.64
CA GLY A 22 -13.70 2.68 -23.20
C GLY A 22 -14.39 3.50 -22.10
N TYR A 23 -15.71 3.36 -21.93
CA TYR A 23 -16.46 4.00 -20.85
C TYR A 23 -16.53 3.18 -19.56
N LEU A 24 -16.32 1.85 -19.61
CA LEU A 24 -16.30 0.97 -18.43
C LEU A 24 -14.89 0.77 -17.85
N PHE A 25 -13.84 1.08 -18.63
CA PHE A 25 -12.44 0.94 -18.22
C PHE A 25 -11.79 2.27 -17.80
N ARG A 26 -12.60 3.25 -17.38
CA ARG A 26 -12.11 4.56 -16.90
C ARG A 26 -11.70 4.57 -15.43
N GLU A 27 -11.80 3.45 -14.74
CA GLU A 27 -11.19 3.26 -13.43
C GLU A 27 -9.80 2.67 -13.62
N SER A 28 -8.81 3.53 -13.44
CA SER A 28 -7.40 3.13 -13.42
C SER A 28 -7.24 1.93 -12.51
N TRP A 29 -6.72 0.82 -13.02
CA TRP A 29 -6.11 -0.24 -12.20
C TRP A 29 -4.96 0.38 -11.41
N ARG A 30 -5.28 1.01 -10.29
CA ARG A 30 -4.34 1.33 -9.24
C ARG A 30 -4.26 0.07 -8.41
N HIS A 31 -3.25 -0.75 -8.68
CA HIS A 31 -2.84 -1.75 -7.71
C HIS A 31 -2.56 -1.01 -6.40
N VAL A 32 -3.33 -1.31 -5.37
CA VAL A 32 -3.04 -0.79 -4.04
C VAL A 32 -1.79 -1.50 -3.57
N THR A 33 -0.89 -0.82 -2.86
CA THR A 33 0.38 -1.38 -2.35
C THR A 33 0.18 -2.72 -1.62
N ARG A 34 -1.02 -2.94 -1.07
CA ARG A 34 -1.47 -4.16 -0.41
C ARG A 34 -1.37 -5.41 -1.30
N ASP A 35 -1.68 -5.27 -2.60
CA ASP A 35 -1.72 -6.39 -3.55
C ASP A 35 -0.32 -6.85 -3.97
N ILE A 36 0.67 -5.95 -3.85
CA ILE A 36 2.06 -6.20 -4.26
C ILE A 36 2.94 -6.51 -3.05
N HIS A 37 2.40 -6.48 -1.83
CA HIS A 37 3.15 -6.66 -0.59
C HIS A 37 3.94 -7.97 -0.54
N ASN A 38 3.33 -9.08 -0.95
CA ASN A 38 4.00 -10.38 -0.96
C ASN A 38 5.19 -10.39 -1.93
N VAL A 39 5.02 -9.77 -3.11
CA VAL A 39 6.06 -9.67 -4.14
C VAL A 39 7.20 -8.75 -3.69
N LEU A 40 6.89 -7.59 -3.12
CA LEU A 40 7.89 -6.66 -2.58
C LEU A 40 8.67 -7.26 -1.41
N THR A 41 7.99 -7.96 -0.51
CA THR A 41 8.62 -8.63 0.64
C THR A 41 9.49 -9.80 0.20
N ALA A 42 9.07 -10.58 -0.81
CA ALA A 42 9.86 -11.66 -1.38
C ALA A 42 11.13 -11.14 -2.08
N LEU A 43 11.04 -10.03 -2.82
CA LEU A 43 12.20 -9.36 -3.43
C LEU A 43 13.17 -8.79 -2.40
N GLU A 44 12.68 -8.18 -1.32
CA GLU A 44 13.51 -7.68 -0.21
C GLU A 44 14.22 -8.84 0.53
N ALA A 45 13.52 -9.97 0.75
CA ALA A 45 14.10 -11.17 1.35
C ALA A 45 15.19 -11.83 0.48
N HIS A 46 15.12 -11.66 -0.84
CA HIS A 46 16.14 -12.16 -1.76
C HIS A 46 17.40 -11.27 -1.82
N GLN A 47 17.32 -10.01 -1.37
CA GLN A 47 18.45 -9.07 -1.38
C GLN A 47 19.32 -9.11 -0.12
N HIS A 48 18.89 -9.81 0.94
CA HIS A 48 19.70 -10.04 2.13
C HIS A 48 19.72 -11.52 2.50
N VAL A 49 20.90 -12.10 2.64
CA VAL A 49 21.07 -13.36 3.38
C VAL A 49 20.68 -13.07 4.82
N LEU A 50 19.42 -13.34 5.17
CA LEU A 50 18.88 -13.17 6.50
C LEU A 50 19.64 -14.13 7.45
N PRO A 51 20.28 -13.65 8.53
CA PRO A 51 20.92 -14.53 9.50
C PRO A 51 19.88 -15.47 10.13
N PRO A 52 20.28 -16.68 10.58
CA PRO A 52 19.37 -17.75 11.05
C PRO A 52 18.55 -17.40 12.30
N GLN A 53 18.72 -16.19 12.85
CA GLN A 53 18.03 -15.66 14.02
C GLN A 53 16.61 -15.12 13.69
N ILE A 54 16.19 -15.08 12.42
CA ILE A 54 14.94 -14.41 11.98
C ILE A 54 13.73 -15.35 11.92
N SER A 55 13.93 -16.67 11.93
CA SER A 55 12.84 -17.65 12.06
C SER A 55 11.93 -17.44 13.30
N PRO A 56 12.41 -17.04 14.49
CA PRO A 56 11.53 -16.67 15.60
C PRO A 56 10.84 -15.30 15.43
N MET A 57 11.29 -14.41 14.55
CA MET A 57 10.61 -13.13 14.24
C MET A 57 9.45 -13.31 13.24
N LEU A 58 9.56 -14.23 12.28
CA LEU A 58 8.46 -14.59 11.37
C LEU A 58 7.30 -15.30 12.11
N ASN A 59 7.60 -16.06 13.16
CA ASN A 59 6.57 -16.60 14.06
C ASN A 59 5.86 -15.50 14.89
N GLY A 60 6.39 -14.28 14.94
CA GLY A 60 5.74 -13.10 15.51
C GLY A 60 4.83 -12.35 14.54
N LEU A 61 4.85 -12.69 13.25
CA LEU A 61 3.91 -12.21 12.22
C LEU A 61 2.62 -13.05 12.18
N VAL A 62 2.44 -13.97 13.12
CA VAL A 62 1.17 -14.66 13.35
C VAL A 62 0.08 -13.60 13.65
N PRO A 63 -1.07 -13.62 12.97
CA PRO A 63 -2.13 -12.59 13.06
C PRO A 63 -2.71 -12.37 14.47
N SER A 64 -2.42 -13.26 15.42
CA SER A 64 -3.02 -13.34 16.75
C SER A 64 -2.97 -12.03 17.57
N LYS A 65 -1.85 -11.28 17.51
CA LYS A 65 -1.75 -10.02 18.27
C LYS A 65 -2.52 -8.88 17.60
N TYR A 66 -2.56 -8.85 16.26
CA TYR A 66 -3.16 -7.77 15.48
C TYR A 66 -4.68 -7.95 15.28
N GLU A 67 -5.18 -9.18 15.16
CA GLU A 67 -6.63 -9.46 15.15
C GLU A 67 -7.27 -9.10 16.49
N ARG A 68 -6.56 -9.34 17.61
CA ARG A 68 -7.01 -8.93 18.95
C ARG A 68 -7.22 -7.42 19.05
N PHE A 69 -6.38 -6.60 18.41
CA PHE A 69 -6.58 -5.15 18.42
C PHE A 69 -7.79 -4.71 17.61
N HIS A 70 -8.11 -5.41 16.51
CA HIS A 70 -9.29 -5.12 15.71
C HIS A 70 -10.58 -5.42 16.48
N SER A 71 -10.67 -6.56 17.17
CA SER A 71 -11.85 -6.89 18.01
C SER A 71 -12.01 -5.91 19.18
N ILE A 72 -10.90 -5.55 19.85
CA ILE A 72 -10.92 -4.52 20.91
C ILE A 72 -11.36 -3.15 20.36
N TRP A 73 -10.89 -2.77 19.17
CA TRP A 73 -11.26 -1.50 18.53
C TRP A 73 -12.75 -1.45 18.22
N LEU A 74 -13.32 -2.54 17.68
CA LEU A 74 -14.75 -2.66 17.41
C LEU A 74 -15.59 -2.62 18.69
N GLU A 75 -15.16 -3.32 19.75
CA GLU A 75 -15.82 -3.27 21.06
C GLU A 75 -15.79 -1.86 21.67
N GLN A 76 -14.67 -1.14 21.58
CA GLN A 76 -14.55 0.24 22.06
C GLN A 76 -15.45 1.20 21.30
N GLN A 77 -15.62 1.02 19.99
CA GLN A 77 -16.56 1.81 19.19
C GLN A 77 -18.01 1.54 19.60
N GLN A 78 -18.38 0.27 19.80
CA GLN A 78 -19.73 -0.10 20.25
C GLN A 78 -20.05 0.43 21.65
N GLN A 79 -19.09 0.37 22.58
CA GLN A 79 -19.26 0.93 23.92
C GLN A 79 -19.35 2.47 23.91
N GLN A 80 -18.66 3.16 22.99
CA GLN A 80 -18.76 4.62 22.82
C GLN A 80 -20.15 5.07 22.33
N GLN A 81 -20.92 4.19 21.67
CA GLN A 81 -22.29 4.47 21.25
C GLN A 81 -23.33 4.21 22.36
N GLN A 82 -22.99 3.45 23.40
CA GLN A 82 -23.93 3.00 24.45
C GLN A 82 -23.77 3.68 25.82
N GLY A 83 -22.71 4.45 26.05
CA GLY A 83 -22.52 5.23 27.28
C GLY A 83 -23.27 6.56 27.26
N ASP A 84 -23.82 6.97 28.42
CA ASP A 84 -24.57 8.22 28.73
C ASP A 84 -23.75 9.53 28.56
N GLY A 85 -22.77 9.53 27.66
CA GLY A 85 -21.93 10.67 27.32
C GLY A 85 -21.31 10.45 25.95
N LYS A 86 -22.05 10.83 24.90
CA LYS A 86 -21.57 10.79 23.51
C LYS A 86 -20.20 11.47 23.43
N ARG A 87 -19.15 10.71 23.12
CA ARG A 87 -17.79 11.24 22.81
C ARG A 87 -17.68 11.77 21.38
N CYS A 88 -18.80 12.01 20.71
CA CYS A 88 -18.89 12.69 19.43
C CYS A 88 -19.74 13.96 19.62
N MET A 89 -19.45 14.98 18.81
CA MET A 89 -20.16 16.26 18.84
C MET A 89 -21.32 16.25 17.86
N GLU A 90 -22.39 16.98 18.21
CA GLU A 90 -23.57 17.15 17.34
C GLU A 90 -23.50 18.45 16.52
N ASP A 91 -22.55 19.35 16.82
CA ASP A 91 -22.39 20.62 16.11
C ASP A 91 -22.01 20.38 14.64
N PRO A 92 -22.82 20.85 13.67
CA PRO A 92 -22.51 20.70 12.25
C PRO A 92 -21.14 21.26 11.84
N ALA A 93 -20.62 22.26 12.54
CA ALA A 93 -19.29 22.83 12.26
C ALA A 93 -18.15 21.82 12.51
N THR A 94 -18.41 20.75 13.27
CA THR A 94 -17.42 19.73 13.61
C THR A 94 -17.42 18.55 12.66
N ALA A 95 -18.39 18.49 11.73
CA ALA A 95 -18.57 17.41 10.75
C ALA A 95 -17.32 17.09 9.92
N PRO A 96 -16.50 18.05 9.43
CA PRO A 96 -15.36 17.73 8.58
C PRO A 96 -14.11 17.26 9.37
N TYR A 97 -14.16 17.20 10.70
CA TYR A 97 -12.95 17.02 11.50
C TYR A 97 -12.82 15.63 12.10
N LEU A 98 -11.57 15.16 12.18
CA LEU A 98 -11.21 13.99 12.97
C LEU A 98 -11.01 14.36 14.43
N GLN A 99 -11.53 13.52 15.33
CA GLN A 99 -11.23 13.58 16.75
C GLN A 99 -9.84 13.03 17.06
N ARG A 100 -9.49 11.90 16.44
CA ARG A 100 -8.21 11.22 16.65
C ARG A 100 -7.83 10.35 15.46
N LEU A 101 -6.52 10.12 15.34
CA LEU A 101 -5.89 9.17 14.42
C LEU A 101 -5.31 8.02 15.23
N GLU A 102 -5.65 6.80 14.86
CA GLU A 102 -5.11 5.58 15.47
C GLU A 102 -4.13 4.95 14.47
N LEU A 103 -2.86 4.84 14.89
CA LEU A 103 -1.78 4.25 14.10
C LEU A 103 -1.13 3.14 14.92
N ILE A 104 -1.03 1.93 14.38
CA ILE A 104 -0.39 0.78 15.04
C ILE A 104 0.66 0.15 14.11
N PRO A 105 1.95 0.15 14.48
CA PRO A 105 2.52 0.71 15.72
C PRO A 105 2.37 2.24 15.81
N SER A 106 2.37 2.79 17.02
CA SER A 106 2.21 4.23 17.24
C SER A 106 3.34 5.02 16.59
N LEU A 107 2.98 6.03 15.81
CA LEU A 107 3.91 6.89 15.08
C LEU A 107 3.87 8.33 15.59
N SER A 108 5.01 9.00 15.58
CA SER A 108 5.08 10.44 15.82
C SER A 108 4.79 11.19 14.53
N LEU A 109 3.66 11.88 14.49
CA LEU A 109 3.27 12.74 13.37
C LEU A 109 3.95 14.11 13.49
N THR A 110 4.37 14.62 12.34
CA THR A 110 4.84 16.00 12.17
C THR A 110 3.90 16.70 11.19
N PRO A 111 3.25 17.82 11.56
CA PRO A 111 3.14 18.34 12.92
C PRO A 111 2.38 17.36 13.84
N THR A 112 2.40 17.59 15.15
CA THR A 112 1.57 16.83 16.10
C THR A 112 0.10 16.93 15.68
N PHE A 113 -0.64 15.83 15.84
CA PHE A 113 -2.03 15.75 15.38
C PHE A 113 -2.88 16.86 15.99
N THR A 114 -3.59 17.57 15.11
CA THR A 114 -4.67 18.48 15.46
C THR A 114 -5.81 18.34 14.46
N PRO A 115 -7.08 18.46 14.87
CA PRO A 115 -8.20 18.34 13.93
C PRO A 115 -8.13 19.31 12.74
N LEU A 116 -7.46 20.45 12.89
CA LEU A 116 -7.39 21.50 11.86
C LEU A 116 -6.36 21.24 10.76
N VAL A 117 -5.34 20.42 11.04
CA VAL A 117 -4.30 20.10 10.06
C VAL A 117 -4.66 18.83 9.32
N THR A 118 -4.65 18.89 8.00
CA THR A 118 -5.04 17.78 7.12
C THR A 118 -3.85 17.06 6.48
N ASN A 119 -2.62 17.55 6.64
CA ASN A 119 -1.42 16.94 6.05
C ASN A 119 -0.39 16.66 7.14
N TYR A 120 0.07 15.42 7.20
CA TYR A 120 1.01 14.92 8.19
C TYR A 120 2.15 14.14 7.54
N TRP A 121 3.29 14.14 8.21
CA TRP A 121 4.47 13.37 7.85
C TRP A 121 4.90 12.49 9.01
N ALA A 122 5.36 11.27 8.70
CA ALA A 122 5.93 10.35 9.67
C ALA A 122 7.11 9.60 9.06
N GLU A 123 8.10 9.29 9.89
CA GLU A 123 9.21 8.41 9.52
C GLU A 123 9.14 7.11 10.32
N VAL A 124 9.33 5.99 9.62
CA VAL A 124 9.31 4.64 10.20
C VAL A 124 10.62 3.92 9.92
N ASP A 125 10.94 2.90 10.70
CA ASP A 125 12.13 2.09 10.47
C ASP A 125 12.04 1.33 9.14
N TYR A 126 13.19 1.02 8.54
CA TYR A 126 13.27 0.32 7.26
C TYR A 126 12.46 -0.98 7.24
N HIS A 127 12.45 -1.74 8.33
CA HIS A 127 11.79 -3.06 8.40
C HIS A 127 10.27 -3.00 8.61
N LEU A 128 9.70 -1.81 8.86
CA LEU A 128 8.25 -1.69 9.02
C LEU A 128 7.57 -1.66 7.66
N ILE A 129 6.96 -2.79 7.29
CA ILE A 129 6.32 -3.01 5.99
C ILE A 129 4.78 -2.90 6.03
N THR A 130 4.19 -2.87 7.23
CA THR A 130 2.74 -2.80 7.44
C THR A 130 2.43 -1.90 8.63
N LEU A 131 1.42 -1.05 8.48
CA LEU A 131 0.90 -0.13 9.48
C LEU A 131 -0.62 -0.26 9.51
N GLN A 132 -1.21 -0.33 10.69
CA GLN A 132 -2.66 -0.24 10.82
C GLN A 132 -3.06 1.21 11.00
N VAL A 133 -4.10 1.63 10.27
CA VAL A 133 -4.57 3.02 10.29
C VAL A 133 -6.09 3.04 10.46
N ALA A 134 -6.57 3.89 11.36
CA ALA A 134 -7.98 4.28 11.47
C ALA A 134 -8.09 5.76 11.84
N GLY A 135 -9.13 6.40 11.32
CA GLY A 135 -9.55 7.72 11.78
C GLY A 135 -10.81 7.58 12.63
N ILE A 136 -11.02 8.52 13.55
CA ILE A 136 -12.27 8.61 14.30
C ILE A 136 -12.81 10.02 14.12
N ALA A 137 -14.01 10.11 13.56
CA ALA A 137 -14.67 11.37 13.29
C ALA A 137 -15.06 12.08 14.58
N LEU A 138 -15.07 13.42 14.53
CA LEU A 138 -15.44 14.25 15.67
C LEU A 138 -16.94 14.42 15.81
N ASN A 139 -17.70 14.34 14.71
CA ASN A 139 -19.14 14.50 14.70
C ASN A 139 -19.87 13.14 14.67
N CYS A 140 -21.03 13.06 15.33
CA CYS A 140 -21.83 11.84 15.40
C CYS A 140 -22.47 11.41 14.07
N HIS A 141 -22.63 12.34 13.13
CA HIS A 141 -23.16 12.11 11.78
C HIS A 141 -22.05 11.96 10.73
N ALA A 142 -20.80 11.78 11.16
CA ALA A 142 -19.67 11.60 10.27
C ALA A 142 -18.88 10.31 10.62
N GLU A 143 -18.26 9.73 9.60
CA GLU A 143 -17.33 8.61 9.74
C GLU A 143 -16.01 8.95 9.06
N ALA A 144 -14.91 8.35 9.53
CA ALA A 144 -13.63 8.42 8.84
C ALA A 144 -13.39 7.11 8.11
N ARG A 145 -13.08 7.16 6.81
CA ARG A 145 -12.88 5.99 5.94
C ARG A 145 -11.53 6.06 5.25
N LEU A 146 -10.85 4.92 5.16
CA LEU A 146 -9.53 4.84 4.53
C LEU A 146 -9.63 4.95 3.00
N ASP A 147 -8.68 5.67 2.40
CA ASP A 147 -8.47 5.94 0.97
C ASP A 147 -9.59 6.72 0.28
N ASP A 148 -10.84 6.28 0.39
CA ASP A 148 -11.99 6.91 -0.26
C ASP A 148 -13.27 6.85 0.60
N LYS A 149 -14.36 7.39 0.06
CA LYS A 149 -15.65 7.51 0.75
C LYS A 149 -16.39 6.18 0.97
N TYR A 150 -15.99 5.12 0.29
CA TYR A 150 -16.50 3.74 0.44
C TYR A 150 -15.49 2.81 1.12
N GLY A 151 -14.31 3.32 1.47
CA GLY A 151 -13.29 2.56 2.16
C GLY A 151 -13.67 2.16 3.58
N PRO A 152 -12.86 1.31 4.22
CA PRO A 152 -13.14 0.81 5.55
C PRO A 152 -13.09 1.94 6.58
N SER A 153 -14.07 2.00 7.47
CA SER A 153 -14.08 2.88 8.65
C SER A 153 -13.37 2.27 9.86
N VAL A 154 -12.87 1.04 9.71
CA VAL A 154 -12.26 0.24 10.76
C VAL A 154 -10.74 0.23 10.64
N LEU A 155 -10.09 -0.19 11.72
CA LEU A 155 -8.64 -0.38 11.73
C LEU A 155 -8.23 -1.48 10.75
N VAL A 156 -7.47 -1.12 9.70
CA VAL A 156 -7.02 -2.05 8.65
C VAL A 156 -5.52 -1.96 8.38
N ASN A 157 -4.95 -3.08 7.93
CA ASN A 157 -3.54 -3.18 7.54
C ASN A 157 -3.29 -2.45 6.22
N THR A 158 -2.36 -1.48 6.27
CA THR A 158 -1.86 -0.73 5.12
C THR A 158 -0.38 -1.01 4.94
N THR A 159 0.04 -1.33 3.72
CA THR A 159 1.41 -1.77 3.43
C THR A 159 2.26 -0.59 2.99
N LEU A 160 3.52 -0.57 3.44
CA LEU A 160 4.48 0.49 3.16
C LEU A 160 5.56 0.03 2.18
N GLY A 161 5.57 0.62 0.99
CA GLY A 161 6.65 0.49 0.01
C GLY A 161 7.87 1.33 0.36
N LEU A 162 8.94 1.15 -0.42
CA LEU A 162 10.23 1.85 -0.25
C LEU A 162 10.19 3.35 -0.59
N GLY A 163 9.16 3.79 -1.32
CA GLY A 163 8.99 5.17 -1.77
C GLY A 163 8.20 6.06 -0.80
N ASP A 164 7.61 7.12 -1.35
CA ASP A 164 6.64 7.96 -0.62
C ASP A 164 5.34 7.18 -0.45
N ASN A 165 5.00 6.82 0.78
CA ASN A 165 3.74 6.14 1.08
C ASN A 165 2.71 7.18 1.48
N ARG A 166 1.56 7.15 0.83
CA ARG A 166 0.47 8.06 1.13
C ARG A 166 -0.73 7.29 1.64
N VAL A 167 -1.19 7.63 2.84
CA VAL A 167 -2.43 7.13 3.43
C VAL A 167 -3.42 8.27 3.47
N SER A 168 -4.62 8.07 2.93
CA SER A 168 -5.67 9.07 2.93
C SER A 168 -6.84 8.62 3.80
N LEU A 169 -7.42 9.53 4.58
CA LEU A 169 -8.58 9.30 5.43
C LEU A 169 -9.65 10.31 5.06
N SER A 170 -10.72 9.83 4.45
CA SER A 170 -11.89 10.62 4.06
C SER A 170 -12.86 10.71 5.22
N VAL A 171 -13.12 11.92 5.71
CA VAL A 171 -14.25 12.17 6.62
C VAL A 171 -15.50 12.30 5.78
N VAL A 172 -16.48 11.42 6.00
CA VAL A 172 -17.70 11.33 5.22
C VAL A 172 -18.92 11.60 6.08
N ASP A 173 -19.90 12.31 5.53
CA ASP A 173 -21.24 12.42 6.09
C ASP A 173 -22.01 11.12 5.84
N ILE A 174 -22.62 10.57 6.90
CA ILE A 174 -23.43 9.35 6.87
C ILE A 174 -24.93 9.61 7.02
N GLY A 175 -25.36 10.87 7.14
CA GLY A 175 -26.77 11.25 7.21
C GLY A 175 -27.53 11.10 5.90
N HIS A 176 -26.83 10.90 4.78
CA HIS A 176 -27.38 10.80 3.44
C HIS A 176 -27.28 9.39 2.87
N SER A 177 -28.12 9.07 1.87
CA SER A 177 -28.10 7.76 1.19
C SER A 177 -26.80 7.49 0.44
N GLU A 178 -26.12 8.54 -0.02
CA GLU A 178 -24.78 8.47 -0.60
C GLU A 178 -23.78 9.17 0.33
N PRO A 179 -22.66 8.53 0.69
CA PRO A 179 -21.62 9.17 1.50
C PRO A 179 -21.01 10.36 0.75
N TRP A 180 -20.92 11.49 1.44
CA TRP A 180 -20.27 12.70 0.91
C TRP A 180 -18.99 13.01 1.67
N THR A 181 -17.88 13.15 0.96
CA THR A 181 -16.59 13.52 1.57
C THR A 181 -16.62 14.98 1.99
N LEU A 182 -16.56 15.21 3.30
CA LEU A 182 -16.49 16.53 3.91
C LEU A 182 -15.06 17.05 3.99
N ASN A 183 -14.10 16.15 4.24
CA ASN A 183 -12.68 16.48 4.36
C ASN A 183 -11.80 15.25 4.08
N THR A 184 -10.52 15.47 3.81
CA THR A 184 -9.54 14.40 3.63
C THR A 184 -8.25 14.71 4.38
N TYR A 185 -7.85 13.81 5.27
CA TYR A 185 -6.56 13.84 5.95
C TYR A 185 -5.57 12.96 5.20
N THR A 186 -4.35 13.44 5.01
CA THR A 186 -3.29 12.74 4.30
C THR A 186 -2.08 12.57 5.22
N ILE A 187 -1.61 11.33 5.33
CA ILE A 187 -0.40 10.98 6.08
C ILE A 187 0.63 10.47 5.08
N HIS A 188 1.74 11.19 4.98
CA HIS A 188 2.92 10.81 4.22
C HIS A 188 3.86 10.03 5.13
N ILE A 189 4.20 8.81 4.74
CA ILE A 189 5.02 7.90 5.54
C ILE A 189 6.26 7.52 4.74
N ARG A 190 7.41 7.86 5.29
CA ARG A 190 8.71 7.55 4.70
C ARG A 190 9.42 6.48 5.52
N ARG A 191 9.79 5.37 4.88
CA ARG A 191 10.71 4.39 5.47
C ARG A 191 12.11 5.01 5.50
N ARG A 192 12.76 4.97 6.67
CA ARG A 192 14.17 5.31 6.80
C ARG A 192 15.01 4.33 5.98
N PRO A 193 16.16 4.76 5.44
CA PRO A 193 17.06 3.84 4.75
C PRO A 193 17.53 2.72 5.70
N PRO A 194 17.99 1.58 5.15
CA PRO A 194 18.62 0.54 5.95
C PRO A 194 19.73 1.11 6.83
N SER A 195 19.77 0.71 8.11
CA SER A 195 20.82 1.10 9.03
C SER A 195 22.18 0.46 8.70
N VAL A 196 22.15 -0.69 8.04
CA VAL A 196 23.35 -1.36 7.52
C VAL A 196 23.74 -0.68 6.21
N PRO A 197 24.92 -0.04 6.13
CA PRO A 197 25.41 0.50 4.87
C PRO A 197 25.46 -0.64 3.86
N SER A 198 24.91 -0.42 2.67
CA SER A 198 25.15 -1.33 1.55
C SER A 198 26.67 -1.53 1.43
N PRO A 199 27.17 -2.77 1.37
CA PRO A 199 28.60 -2.99 1.24
C PRO A 199 29.11 -2.18 0.05
N PRO A 200 30.25 -1.46 0.19
CA PRO A 200 30.80 -0.70 -0.91
C PRO A 200 30.97 -1.67 -2.07
N ILE A 201 30.47 -1.30 -3.25
CA ILE A 201 30.50 -2.19 -4.39
C ILE A 201 31.95 -2.24 -4.90
N THR A 202 32.75 -3.15 -4.34
CA THR A 202 34.22 -3.17 -4.45
C THR A 202 34.75 -4.07 -5.57
N HIS A 203 33.90 -4.57 -6.47
CA HIS A 203 34.34 -5.50 -7.51
C HIS A 203 34.12 -4.97 -8.92
N GLN A 204 35.20 -4.91 -9.71
CA GLN A 204 35.27 -4.39 -11.08
C GLN A 204 34.49 -5.22 -12.14
N GLN A 205 33.55 -6.07 -11.72
CA GLN A 205 32.79 -6.97 -12.61
C GLN A 205 31.30 -6.96 -12.28
N HIS A 206 30.68 -5.77 -12.31
CA HIS A 206 29.22 -5.68 -12.23
C HIS A 206 28.62 -6.14 -13.55
N GLN A 207 27.72 -7.12 -13.48
CA GLN A 207 26.95 -7.58 -14.63
C GLN A 207 25.58 -6.92 -14.58
N VAL A 208 25.12 -6.46 -15.74
CA VAL A 208 23.78 -5.89 -15.85
C VAL A 208 22.81 -7.05 -16.04
N CYS A 209 21.77 -7.09 -15.22
CA CYS A 209 20.71 -8.09 -15.28
C CYS A 209 19.35 -7.39 -15.40
N HIS A 210 18.38 -8.05 -16.03
CA HIS A 210 16.98 -7.68 -16.00
C HIS A 210 16.16 -8.81 -15.38
N LEU A 211 15.03 -8.49 -14.74
CA LEU A 211 14.07 -9.51 -14.31
C LEU A 211 13.25 -9.93 -15.53
N LYS A 212 13.26 -11.22 -15.89
CA LYS A 212 12.45 -11.72 -17.02
C LYS A 212 11.00 -11.97 -16.62
N GLN A 213 10.80 -12.79 -15.60
CA GLN A 213 9.50 -13.03 -14.97
C GLN A 213 9.71 -13.56 -13.55
N GLU A 214 8.68 -13.50 -12.72
CA GLU A 214 8.73 -14.05 -11.37
C GLU A 214 8.65 -15.59 -11.42
N CYS A 215 9.47 -16.28 -10.61
CA CYS A 215 9.55 -17.74 -10.67
C CYS A 215 8.30 -18.44 -10.13
N ASP A 216 7.60 -17.82 -9.18
CA ASP A 216 6.38 -18.34 -8.58
C ASP A 216 5.11 -17.98 -9.39
N LEU A 217 5.23 -17.03 -10.32
CA LEU A 217 4.14 -16.53 -11.17
C LEU A 217 4.59 -16.47 -12.64
N GLN A 218 4.98 -17.63 -13.18
CA GLN A 218 5.43 -17.71 -14.58
C GLN A 218 4.27 -17.49 -15.56
N ILE A 219 4.38 -16.45 -16.37
CA ILE A 219 3.43 -16.15 -17.45
C ILE A 219 3.70 -17.06 -18.65
N SER A 220 4.96 -17.41 -18.88
CA SER A 220 5.38 -18.25 -19.99
C SER A 220 6.39 -19.29 -19.53
N SER A 221 6.04 -20.56 -19.67
CA SER A 221 6.95 -21.69 -19.40
C SER A 221 8.12 -21.78 -20.39
N ARG A 222 8.09 -21.01 -21.48
CA ARG A 222 9.13 -21.00 -22.51
C ARG A 222 10.23 -19.96 -22.24
N GLU A 223 9.99 -19.03 -21.33
CA GLU A 223 10.97 -18.03 -20.94
C GLU A 223 11.60 -18.40 -19.59
N PRO A 224 12.88 -18.08 -19.35
CA PRO A 224 13.49 -18.30 -18.06
C PRO A 224 12.88 -17.36 -17.01
N CYS A 225 12.71 -17.84 -15.78
CA CYS A 225 12.28 -17.02 -14.65
C CYS A 225 13.47 -16.37 -13.92
N GLY A 226 13.19 -15.37 -13.10
CA GLY A 226 14.16 -14.66 -12.27
C GLY A 226 15.00 -13.63 -13.02
N LEU A 227 16.08 -13.20 -12.37
CA LEU A 227 17.06 -12.26 -12.91
C LEU A 227 17.90 -12.96 -13.98
N GLN A 228 17.87 -12.41 -15.19
CA GLN A 228 18.66 -12.87 -16.32
C GLN A 228 19.69 -11.82 -16.69
N LYS A 229 20.90 -12.27 -17.05
CA LYS A 229 21.95 -11.38 -17.53
C LYS A 229 21.50 -10.71 -18.83
N GLU A 230 21.72 -9.41 -18.95
CA GLU A 230 21.46 -8.67 -20.18
C GLU A 230 22.54 -9.04 -21.21
N PRO A 231 22.21 -9.80 -22.27
CA PRO A 231 23.20 -10.28 -23.22
C PRO A 231 23.83 -9.14 -24.03
N SER A 232 23.11 -8.02 -24.19
CA SER A 232 23.53 -6.89 -25.04
C SER A 232 24.39 -5.84 -24.33
N LYS A 233 24.50 -5.89 -22.98
CA LYS A 233 25.20 -4.87 -22.17
C LYS A 233 26.04 -5.55 -21.09
N SER A 234 27.34 -5.66 -21.36
CA SER A 234 28.31 -6.29 -20.44
C SER A 234 28.76 -5.39 -19.29
N SER A 235 28.46 -4.09 -19.33
CA SER A 235 28.86 -3.13 -18.29
C SER A 235 27.74 -2.15 -17.92
N TRP A 236 27.78 -1.69 -16.67
CA TRP A 236 26.83 -0.70 -16.15
C TRP A 236 26.86 0.61 -16.97
N THR A 237 28.04 1.07 -17.38
CA THR A 237 28.21 2.25 -18.24
C THR A 237 27.49 2.10 -19.58
N ALA A 238 27.58 0.91 -20.21
CA ALA A 238 26.89 0.66 -21.47
C ALA A 238 25.35 0.68 -21.31
N MET A 239 24.84 0.21 -20.18
CA MET A 239 23.41 0.28 -19.86
C MET A 239 22.95 1.72 -19.57
N GLN A 240 23.72 2.49 -18.79
CA GLN A 240 23.41 3.90 -18.51
C GLN A 240 23.34 4.74 -19.79
N ASN A 241 24.29 4.56 -20.70
CA ASN A 241 24.28 5.22 -22.00
C ASN A 241 23.06 4.80 -22.83
N HIS A 242 22.70 3.51 -22.83
CA HIS A 242 21.50 3.04 -23.53
C HIS A 242 20.20 3.61 -22.94
N ARG A 243 20.10 3.79 -21.62
CA ARG A 243 18.93 4.44 -21.01
C ARG A 243 18.77 5.91 -21.42
N ARG A 244 19.86 6.62 -21.68
CA ARG A 244 19.82 8.04 -22.09
C ARG A 244 19.28 8.27 -23.51
N ILE A 245 19.32 7.23 -24.36
CA ILE A 245 18.83 7.29 -25.75
C ILE A 245 17.45 6.64 -25.93
N LEU A 246 16.87 6.08 -24.87
CA LEU A 246 15.47 5.64 -24.90
C LEU A 246 14.56 6.87 -24.63
N PRO A 247 13.42 6.98 -25.34
CA PRO A 247 12.47 8.08 -25.17
C PRO A 247 11.79 8.11 -23.80
#